data_AF-A0A2T0UVA0-F1
#
_entry.id   AF-A0A2T0UVA0-F1
#
_cell.length_a   1.000
_cell.length_b   1.000
_cell.length_c   1.000
_cell.angle_alpha   90.00
_cell.angle_beta   90.00
_cell.angle_gamma   90.00
#
_symmetry.space_group_name_H-M   'P 1'
#
loop_
_entity.id
_entity.type
_entity.pdbx_description
1 polymer ?
#
loop_
_entity_poly.entity_id
_entity_poly.type
_entity_poly.pdbx_seq_one_letter_code
_entity_poly.pdbx_strand_id
1 'polypeptide(L)'
;MAVKIRLTRMGKIRTPQYRIVIADSRTKRDGKVIENVGIYHPKENPSRIEVKSDRVQHWLSVGAQPTDQVKAILRKTGDWQRFKGLPEPGPLKVAEPKPEKESLYVAALKESGIDPSKAYVSEEAAKAADTKPASKSKKSAEKADESAKTEEVKAEATEASDEKGE
;
A
#
# COMPACT_ATOMS: atom_id res chain seq x y z
N MET A 1 -2.12 22.44 25.46
CA MET A 1 -1.20 22.53 24.31
C MET A 1 -0.09 21.57 24.64
N ALA A 2 -0.17 20.36 24.08
CA ALA A 2 0.56 19.21 24.57
C ALA A 2 0.76 18.21 23.44
N VAL A 3 2.02 17.99 23.07
CA VAL A 3 2.40 17.01 22.07
C VAL A 3 2.23 15.61 22.66
N LYS A 4 1.53 14.73 21.93
CA LYS A 4 1.30 13.33 22.32
C LYS A 4 1.82 12.39 21.24
N ILE A 5 2.46 11.30 21.68
CA ILE A 5 2.79 10.17 20.81
C ILE A 5 1.58 9.22 20.85
N ARG A 6 0.93 9.00 19.71
CA ARG A 6 -0.35 8.29 19.61
C ARG A 6 -0.41 7.36 18.39
N LEU A 7 -1.43 6.52 18.35
CA LEU A 7 -1.75 5.68 17.20
C LEU A 7 -2.82 6.35 16.32
N THR A 8 -2.48 6.64 15.06
CA THR A 8 -3.45 7.01 14.01
C THR A 8 -3.90 5.74 13.29
N ARG A 9 -5.21 5.59 13.01
CA ARG A 9 -5.78 4.35 12.49
C ARG A 9 -5.88 4.39 10.97
N MET A 10 -5.15 3.49 10.32
CA MET A 10 -5.17 3.20 8.89
C MET A 10 -5.77 1.80 8.65
N GLY A 11 -5.75 1.35 7.39
CA GLY A 11 -6.20 0.01 6.99
C GLY A 11 -7.72 -0.14 6.86
N LYS A 12 -8.14 -1.27 6.30
CA LYS A 12 -9.54 -1.53 5.92
C LYS A 12 -10.37 -2.02 7.12
N ILE A 13 -11.62 -2.36 6.89
CA ILE A 13 -12.46 -3.06 7.90
C ILE A 13 -11.83 -4.42 8.24
N ARG A 14 -11.94 -4.86 9.50
CA ARG A 14 -11.33 -6.11 10.04
C ARG A 14 -9.80 -6.27 9.84
N THR A 15 -9.10 -5.24 9.38
CA THR A 15 -7.65 -5.21 9.10
C THR A 15 -7.04 -3.86 9.51
N PRO A 16 -7.05 -3.53 10.82
CA PRO A 16 -6.51 -2.27 11.31
C PRO A 16 -4.98 -2.26 11.23
N GLN A 17 -4.44 -1.19 10.64
CA GLN A 17 -3.02 -0.86 10.64
C GLN A 17 -2.85 0.46 11.38
N TYR A 18 -1.77 0.66 12.13
CA TYR A 18 -1.56 1.89 12.89
C TYR A 18 -0.22 2.52 12.52
N ARG A 19 -0.22 3.86 12.43
CA ARG A 19 1.00 4.66 12.43
C ARG A 19 1.24 5.20 13.83
N ILE A 20 2.48 5.10 14.30
CA ILE A 20 2.95 5.74 15.53
C ILE A 20 3.34 7.16 15.15
N VAL A 21 2.54 8.14 15.62
CA VAL A 21 2.63 9.54 15.18
C VAL A 21 2.75 10.49 16.35
N ILE A 22 3.38 11.63 16.10
CA ILE A 22 3.50 12.75 17.02
C ILE A 22 2.56 13.87 16.54
N ALA A 23 1.65 14.33 17.40
CA ALA A 23 0.70 15.40 17.10
C ALA A 23 0.27 16.14 18.38
N ASP A 24 -0.24 17.38 18.27
CA ASP A 24 -0.87 18.02 19.43
C ASP A 24 -2.18 17.31 19.80
N SER A 25 -2.37 17.16 21.11
CA SER A 25 -3.57 16.70 21.82
C SER A 25 -4.93 17.08 21.22
N ARG A 26 -5.07 18.29 20.66
CA ARG A 26 -6.31 18.88 20.14
C ARG A 26 -6.66 18.41 18.73
N THR A 27 -5.73 17.80 18.00
CA THR A 27 -5.95 17.37 16.61
C THR A 27 -6.81 16.09 16.55
N LYS A 28 -7.71 15.99 15.55
CA LYS A 28 -8.48 14.76 15.24
C LYS A 28 -7.52 13.55 15.08
N ARG A 29 -7.95 12.35 15.50
CA ARG A 29 -7.13 11.11 15.53
C ARG A 29 -6.30 10.88 14.25
N ASP A 30 -6.95 11.06 13.11
CA ASP A 30 -6.37 10.83 11.78
C ASP A 30 -6.21 12.15 10.98
N GLY A 31 -6.06 13.28 11.70
CA GLY A 31 -5.83 14.61 11.13
C GLY A 31 -4.34 14.96 11.00
N LYS A 32 -4.01 16.26 10.98
CA LYS A 32 -2.63 16.76 10.82
C LYS A 32 -1.69 16.19 11.90
N VAL A 33 -0.54 15.71 11.44
CA VAL A 33 0.56 15.11 12.20
C VAL A 33 1.80 15.99 12.08
N ILE A 34 2.67 15.97 13.10
CA ILE A 34 3.99 16.62 13.07
C ILE A 34 5.01 15.66 12.44
N GLU A 35 5.11 14.44 12.96
CA GLU A 35 6.06 13.43 12.47
C GLU A 35 5.48 12.00 12.55
N ASN A 36 5.80 11.15 11.56
CA ASN A 36 5.56 9.72 11.57
C ASN A 36 6.84 8.99 12.00
N VAL A 37 6.82 8.37 13.19
CA VAL A 37 8.00 7.72 13.79
C VAL A 37 7.95 6.19 13.80
N GLY A 38 6.84 5.57 13.38
CA GLY A 38 6.78 4.12 13.28
C GLY A 38 5.46 3.56 12.74
N ILE A 39 5.41 2.23 12.62
CA ILE A 39 4.21 1.46 12.28
C ILE A 39 3.93 0.36 13.30
N TYR A 40 2.66 -0.01 13.42
CA TYR A 40 2.20 -1.10 14.28
C TYR A 40 1.05 -1.86 13.63
N HIS A 41 1.27 -3.14 13.31
CA HIS A 41 0.28 -4.03 12.70
C HIS A 41 -0.07 -5.18 13.66
N PRO A 42 -1.09 -5.02 14.54
CA PRO A 42 -1.45 -6.02 15.54
C PRO A 42 -2.04 -7.32 14.98
N LYS A 43 -2.40 -7.36 13.68
CA LYS A 43 -2.97 -8.53 13.02
C LYS A 43 -1.91 -9.40 12.31
N GLU A 44 -0.67 -8.95 12.25
CA GLU A 44 0.45 -9.81 11.87
C GLU A 44 0.86 -10.69 13.06
N ASN A 45 1.37 -11.89 12.77
CA ASN A 45 1.83 -12.87 13.76
C ASN A 45 3.28 -13.27 13.43
N PRO A 46 4.26 -12.93 14.28
CA PRO A 46 4.20 -11.93 15.36
C PRO A 46 3.81 -10.52 14.88
N SER A 47 3.31 -9.69 15.79
CA SER A 47 2.81 -8.35 15.47
C SER A 47 3.93 -7.40 15.08
N ARG A 48 3.95 -6.97 13.82
CA ARG A 48 5.01 -6.10 13.28
C ARG A 48 4.97 -4.72 13.96
N ILE A 49 6.11 -4.36 14.53
CA ILE A 49 6.40 -3.10 15.21
C ILE A 49 7.69 -2.58 14.58
N GLU A 50 7.66 -1.36 14.04
CA GLU A 50 8.86 -0.66 13.57
C GLU A 50 8.84 0.74 14.16
N VAL A 51 9.96 1.17 14.75
CA VAL A 51 10.09 2.46 15.44
C VAL A 51 11.43 3.09 15.10
N LYS A 52 11.41 4.39 14.78
CA LYS A 52 12.62 5.22 14.65
C LYS A 52 13.09 5.67 16.03
N SER A 53 13.85 4.81 16.71
CA SER A 53 14.29 5.02 18.09
C SER A 53 14.81 6.43 18.36
N ASP A 54 15.75 6.95 17.56
CA ASP A 54 16.38 8.26 17.81
C ASP A 54 15.37 9.42 17.79
N ARG A 55 14.36 9.34 16.91
CA ARG A 55 13.28 10.32 16.84
C ARG A 55 12.34 10.18 18.04
N VAL A 56 12.04 8.96 18.48
CA VAL A 56 11.25 8.74 19.70
C VAL A 56 12.00 9.24 20.94
N GLN A 57 13.30 8.99 21.09
CA GLN A 57 14.10 9.50 22.20
C GLN A 57 14.10 11.03 22.24
N HIS A 58 14.31 11.69 21.08
CA HIS A 58 14.21 13.14 20.97
C HIS A 58 12.82 13.65 21.39
N TRP A 59 11.73 13.08 20.87
CA TRP A 59 10.38 13.52 21.21
C TRP A 59 10.00 13.25 22.68
N LEU A 60 10.50 12.16 23.28
CA LEU A 60 10.36 11.93 24.73
C LEU A 60 11.16 12.95 25.56
N SER A 61 12.37 13.34 25.13
CA SER A 61 13.19 14.34 25.83
C SER A 61 12.58 15.76 25.83
N VAL A 62 11.86 16.16 24.78
CA VAL A 62 11.07 17.41 24.76
C VAL A 62 9.70 17.27 25.44
N GLY A 63 9.47 16.17 26.16
CA GLY A 63 8.30 15.96 27.01
C GLY A 63 7.03 15.46 26.31
N ALA A 64 7.10 14.96 25.07
CA ALA A 64 5.93 14.42 24.39
C ALA A 64 5.35 13.20 25.12
N GLN A 65 4.05 13.21 25.40
CA GLN A 65 3.41 12.21 26.26
C GLN A 65 2.88 11.02 25.44
N PRO A 66 3.39 9.78 25.62
CA PRO A 66 2.87 8.61 24.93
C PRO A 66 1.55 8.13 25.54
N THR A 67 0.56 7.81 24.71
CA THR A 67 -0.66 7.11 25.16
C THR A 67 -0.32 5.68 25.60
N ASP A 68 -1.15 5.05 26.45
CA ASP A 68 -0.77 3.80 27.12
C ASP A 68 -0.51 2.61 26.17
N GLN A 69 -1.20 2.56 25.02
CA GLN A 69 -0.91 1.58 23.97
C GLN A 69 0.44 1.86 23.28
N VAL A 70 0.80 3.13 23.06
CA VAL A 70 2.14 3.49 22.56
C VAL A 70 3.20 3.17 23.61
N LYS A 71 2.96 3.51 24.87
CA LYS A 71 3.81 3.20 26.02
C LYS A 71 4.07 1.69 26.14
N ALA A 72 3.06 0.85 25.86
CA ALA A 72 3.20 -0.61 25.79
C ALA A 72 4.03 -1.09 24.57
N ILE A 73 3.93 -0.43 23.42
CA ILE A 73 4.77 -0.73 22.23
C ILE A 73 6.23 -0.32 22.45
N LEU A 74 6.47 0.89 22.97
CA LEU A 74 7.82 1.36 23.33
C LEU A 74 8.44 0.49 24.44
N ARG A 75 7.63 -0.04 25.36
CA ARG A 75 8.05 -1.06 26.35
C ARG A 75 8.40 -2.42 25.77
N LYS A 76 7.94 -2.78 24.57
CA LYS A 76 8.35 -3.99 23.84
C LYS A 76 9.58 -3.76 22.95
N THR A 77 9.75 -2.53 22.49
CA THR A 77 10.85 -2.12 21.58
C THR A 77 12.14 -1.79 22.35
N GLY A 78 12.01 -1.38 23.63
CA GLY A 78 13.13 -0.96 24.48
C GLY A 78 13.27 0.55 24.62
N ASP A 79 12.71 1.34 23.68
CA ASP A 79 12.77 2.81 23.69
C ASP A 79 12.32 3.44 25.01
N TRP A 80 11.30 2.88 25.68
CA TRP A 80 10.82 3.43 26.95
C TRP A 80 11.79 3.11 28.11
N GLN A 81 12.44 1.96 28.07
CA GLN A 81 13.46 1.54 29.03
C GLN A 81 14.72 2.40 28.86
N ARG A 82 15.19 2.57 27.62
CA ARG A 82 16.30 3.46 27.24
C ARG A 82 16.06 4.91 27.69
N PHE A 83 14.86 5.44 27.49
CA PHE A 83 14.47 6.78 27.96
C PHE A 83 14.45 6.93 29.50
N LYS A 84 14.34 5.82 30.24
CA LYS A 84 14.21 5.81 31.71
C LYS A 84 15.39 5.20 32.45
N GLY A 85 16.43 4.73 31.75
CA GLY A 85 17.57 4.03 32.37
C GLY A 85 17.20 2.67 32.98
N LEU A 86 16.12 2.03 32.52
CA LEU A 86 15.79 0.66 32.92
C LEU A 86 16.48 -0.36 31.99
N PRO A 87 16.69 -1.62 32.45
CA PRO A 87 17.20 -2.68 31.59
C PRO A 87 16.26 -2.91 30.39
N GLU A 88 16.84 -3.04 29.21
CA GLU A 88 16.09 -3.23 27.96
C GLU A 88 15.44 -4.64 27.89
N PRO A 89 14.26 -4.77 27.26
CA PRO A 89 13.57 -6.05 27.10
C PRO A 89 14.29 -6.92 26.05
N GLY A 90 14.09 -8.24 26.13
CA GLY A 90 14.56 -9.16 25.10
C GLY A 90 13.98 -8.86 23.71
N PRO A 91 14.66 -9.26 22.63
CA PRO A 91 14.37 -8.82 21.26
C PRO A 91 12.94 -9.14 20.80
N LEU A 92 12.40 -8.26 19.95
CA LEU A 92 11.12 -8.46 19.29
C LEU A 92 11.12 -9.76 18.47
N LYS A 93 10.06 -10.56 18.61
CA LYS A 93 9.84 -11.73 17.77
C LYS A 93 9.63 -11.28 16.32
N VAL A 94 10.52 -11.67 15.43
CA VAL A 94 10.42 -11.41 13.98
C VAL A 94 9.61 -12.53 13.33
N ALA A 95 8.85 -12.20 12.28
CA ALA A 95 8.16 -13.22 11.49
C ALA A 95 9.15 -13.91 10.55
N GLU A 96 9.13 -15.24 10.50
CA GLU A 96 9.92 -16.00 9.54
C GLU A 96 9.57 -15.56 8.10
N PRO A 97 10.56 -15.40 7.20
CA PRO A 97 10.30 -15.02 5.83
C PRO A 97 9.49 -16.12 5.15
N LYS A 98 8.27 -15.80 4.72
CA LYS A 98 7.45 -16.74 3.96
C LYS A 98 8.16 -17.06 2.64
N PRO A 99 8.33 -18.33 2.27
CA PRO A 99 9.00 -18.70 1.02
C PRO A 99 8.29 -18.02 -0.15
N GLU A 100 9.08 -17.37 -0.99
CA GLU A 100 8.53 -16.55 -2.08
C GLU A 100 7.86 -17.43 -3.12
N LYS A 101 6.80 -16.92 -3.76
CA LYS A 101 5.96 -17.71 -4.68
C LYS A 101 6.76 -18.35 -5.81
N GLU A 102 7.83 -17.68 -6.24
CA GLU A 102 8.75 -18.17 -7.28
C GLU A 102 9.53 -19.40 -6.79
N SER A 103 10.02 -19.41 -5.54
CA SER A 103 10.67 -20.60 -4.96
C SER A 103 9.73 -21.80 -4.87
N LEU A 104 8.45 -21.56 -4.52
CA LEU A 104 7.41 -22.60 -4.47
C LEU A 104 7.02 -23.09 -5.87
N TYR A 105 6.96 -22.20 -6.86
CA TYR A 105 6.64 -22.53 -8.25
C TYR A 105 7.77 -23.31 -8.93
N VAL A 106 9.02 -22.90 -8.73
CA VAL A 106 10.21 -23.62 -9.21
C VAL A 106 10.33 -25.00 -8.54
N ALA A 107 10.02 -25.11 -7.24
CA ALA A 107 9.94 -26.41 -6.57
C ALA A 107 8.87 -27.31 -7.21
N ALA A 108 7.65 -26.80 -7.43
CA ALA A 108 6.55 -27.57 -8.03
C ALA A 108 6.80 -27.99 -9.49
N LEU A 109 7.44 -27.13 -10.30
CA LEU A 109 7.88 -27.49 -11.66
C LEU A 109 8.94 -28.60 -11.64
N LYS A 110 9.90 -28.51 -10.71
CA LYS A 110 10.96 -29.52 -10.54
C LYS A 110 10.40 -30.86 -10.03
N GLU A 111 9.42 -30.82 -9.14
CA GLU A 111 8.73 -32.02 -8.61
C GLU A 111 7.84 -32.69 -9.66
N SER A 112 7.18 -31.90 -10.53
CA SER A 112 6.40 -32.43 -11.66
C SER A 112 7.24 -32.85 -12.88
N GLY A 113 8.57 -32.75 -12.81
CA GLY A 113 9.49 -33.18 -13.87
C GLY A 113 9.47 -32.29 -15.13
N ILE A 114 8.88 -31.10 -15.06
CA ILE A 114 8.75 -30.19 -16.19
C ILE A 114 9.96 -29.25 -16.20
N ASP A 115 10.94 -29.53 -17.06
CA ASP A 115 12.03 -28.59 -17.34
C ASP A 115 11.45 -27.26 -17.86
N PRO A 116 11.69 -26.12 -17.19
CA PRO A 116 11.18 -24.82 -17.63
C PRO A 116 11.72 -24.41 -19.03
N SER A 117 12.83 -25.01 -19.47
CA SER A 117 13.39 -24.82 -20.81
C SER A 117 12.66 -25.60 -21.92
N LYS A 118 11.83 -26.61 -21.60
CA LYS A 118 11.17 -27.46 -22.62
C LYS A 118 9.75 -26.98 -22.96
N ALA A 119 9.07 -26.33 -22.02
CA ALA A 119 7.70 -25.84 -22.21
C ALA A 119 7.55 -24.77 -23.31
N TYR A 120 8.62 -24.03 -23.65
CA TYR A 120 8.56 -22.93 -24.62
C TYR A 120 8.74 -23.36 -26.09
N VAL A 121 9.02 -24.64 -26.37
CA VAL A 121 9.37 -25.12 -27.73
C VAL A 121 8.30 -26.05 -28.32
N SER A 122 7.37 -26.57 -27.52
CA SER A 122 6.38 -27.57 -27.95
C SER A 122 5.13 -27.02 -28.66
N GLU A 123 4.81 -25.72 -28.57
CA GLU A 123 3.64 -25.16 -29.27
C GLU A 123 3.87 -24.81 -30.75
N GLU A 124 5.12 -24.53 -31.17
CA GLU A 124 5.39 -24.07 -32.54
C GLU A 124 5.47 -25.24 -33.54
N ALA A 125 5.89 -26.42 -33.09
CA ALA A 125 5.97 -27.63 -33.93
C ALA A 125 4.58 -28.20 -34.33
N ALA A 126 3.51 -27.82 -33.64
CA ALA A 126 2.16 -28.40 -33.82
C ALA A 126 1.27 -27.65 -34.84
N LYS A 127 1.76 -26.58 -35.48
CA LYS A 127 0.98 -25.72 -36.41
C LYS A 127 1.45 -25.74 -37.86
N ALA A 128 2.33 -26.66 -38.23
CA ALA A 128 2.98 -26.71 -39.55
C ALA A 128 2.37 -27.72 -40.55
N ALA A 129 1.09 -28.08 -40.40
CA ALA A 129 0.39 -28.99 -41.33
C ALA A 129 -1.13 -28.78 -41.34
N ASP A 130 -1.63 -27.73 -42.02
CA ASP A 130 -2.67 -27.80 -43.07
C ASP A 130 -3.06 -26.40 -43.61
N THR A 131 -3.11 -26.21 -44.94
CA THR A 131 -3.48 -24.91 -45.52
C THR A 131 -4.22 -24.98 -46.87
N LYS A 132 -5.57 -24.99 -46.80
CA LYS A 132 -6.53 -24.45 -47.82
C LYS A 132 -6.59 -25.18 -49.19
N PRO A 133 -7.55 -24.85 -50.12
CA PRO A 133 -8.64 -23.85 -50.09
C PRO A 133 -10.06 -24.28 -50.60
N ALA A 134 -11.13 -23.68 -50.03
CA ALA A 134 -12.38 -23.21 -50.70
C ALA A 134 -13.25 -22.45 -49.66
N SER A 135 -13.91 -21.29 -49.84
CA SER A 135 -14.72 -20.70 -50.94
C SER A 135 -16.12 -21.36 -51.06
N LYS A 136 -17.29 -20.69 -50.88
CA LYS A 136 -17.64 -19.25 -50.94
C LYS A 136 -19.05 -18.92 -50.35
N SER A 137 -19.25 -17.68 -49.86
CA SER A 137 -20.55 -16.97 -49.62
C SER A 137 -21.48 -17.55 -48.53
N LYS A 138 -22.33 -16.82 -47.78
CA LYS A 138 -22.95 -15.46 -47.82
C LYS A 138 -23.07 -14.91 -46.38
N LYS A 139 -23.33 -13.62 -46.07
CA LYS A 139 -23.32 -12.33 -46.80
C LYS A 139 -23.19 -11.21 -45.73
N SER A 140 -22.35 -10.20 -45.98
CA SER A 140 -22.31 -8.96 -45.17
C SER A 140 -22.25 -7.75 -46.10
N ALA A 141 -23.22 -6.84 -45.96
CA ALA A 141 -23.39 -5.54 -46.65
C ALA A 141 -24.63 -4.87 -46.01
N GLU A 142 -24.77 -3.56 -45.85
CA GLU A 142 -23.88 -2.40 -46.14
C GLU A 142 -23.36 -1.78 -44.80
N LYS A 143 -22.25 -1.03 -44.70
CA LYS A 143 -21.84 0.25 -45.35
C LYS A 143 -22.81 1.40 -44.99
N ALA A 144 -22.43 2.49 -44.30
CA ALA A 144 -21.42 3.51 -44.59
C ALA A 144 -21.62 4.15 -45.99
N ASP A 145 -21.39 5.45 -46.21
CA ASP A 145 -20.62 6.42 -45.42
C ASP A 145 -21.60 7.35 -44.61
N GLU A 146 -21.53 8.68 -44.34
CA GLU A 146 -20.61 9.79 -44.64
C GLU A 146 -20.72 10.94 -43.55
N SER A 147 -20.89 12.25 -43.86
CA SER A 147 -20.45 13.39 -42.96
C SER A 147 -21.45 14.49 -42.50
N ALA A 148 -20.94 15.37 -41.61
CA ALA A 148 -21.19 16.82 -41.46
C ALA A 148 -22.40 17.38 -40.65
N LYS A 149 -22.14 17.75 -39.37
CA LYS A 149 -22.16 19.17 -38.94
C LYS A 149 -21.23 19.38 -37.72
N THR A 150 -20.62 20.56 -37.62
CA THR A 150 -19.65 20.95 -36.58
C THR A 150 -20.21 22.09 -35.70
N GLU A 151 -19.48 22.36 -34.61
CA GLU A 151 -19.51 23.57 -33.75
C GLU A 151 -20.63 23.68 -32.69
N GLU A 152 -20.26 24.40 -31.61
CA GLU A 152 -21.01 24.70 -30.37
C GLU A 152 -21.37 23.46 -29.50
N VAL A 153 -21.12 23.40 -28.18
CA VAL A 153 -20.77 24.43 -27.19
C VAL A 153 -19.58 23.98 -26.31
N LYS A 154 -18.57 24.85 -26.12
CA LYS A 154 -17.59 24.73 -25.01
C LYS A 154 -16.93 26.08 -24.65
N ALA A 155 -17.73 27.09 -24.31
CA ALA A 155 -17.20 28.41 -23.91
C ALA A 155 -18.15 29.23 -23.02
N GLU A 156 -18.55 28.75 -21.84
CA GLU A 156 -19.14 29.62 -20.81
C GLU A 156 -18.98 29.03 -19.39
N ALA A 157 -17.94 29.47 -18.67
CA ALA A 157 -17.72 29.16 -17.25
C ALA A 157 -16.72 30.13 -16.56
N THR A 158 -16.45 31.30 -17.15
CA THR A 158 -15.37 32.21 -16.71
C THR A 158 -15.68 33.69 -16.96
N GLU A 159 -16.83 34.20 -16.49
CA GLU A 159 -17.02 35.63 -16.19
C GLU A 159 -18.29 35.83 -15.35
N ALA A 160 -18.11 36.13 -14.05
CA ALA A 160 -19.19 36.40 -13.09
C ALA A 160 -18.63 37.11 -11.83
N SER A 161 -17.86 38.18 -12.02
CA SER A 161 -17.33 39.04 -10.96
C SER A 161 -17.01 40.41 -11.57
N ASP A 162 -17.50 41.48 -10.92
CA ASP A 162 -17.60 42.87 -11.43
C ASP A 162 -18.49 43.02 -12.70
N GLU A 163 -19.17 44.16 -12.95
CA GLU A 163 -19.23 45.44 -12.21
C GLU A 163 -20.67 45.97 -12.05
N LYS A 164 -20.81 47.06 -11.28
CA LYS A 164 -22.00 47.77 -10.77
C LYS A 164 -23.14 48.07 -11.77
N GLY A 165 -24.36 48.20 -11.22
CA GLY A 165 -25.06 49.49 -11.26
C GLY A 165 -26.49 49.54 -11.80
N GLU A 166 -27.50 49.49 -10.92
CA GLU A 166 -28.38 50.63 -10.56
C GLU A 166 -28.97 50.41 -9.15
#